data_AF-A0A919P2A8-F1
#
_entry.id   AF-A0A919P2A8-F1
#
_cell.length_a   1.000
_cell.length_b   1.000
_cell.length_c   1.000
_cell.angle_alpha   90.00
_cell.angle_beta   90.00
_cell.angle_gamma   90.00
#
_symmetry.space_group_name_H-M   'P 1'
#
loop_
_entity.id
_entity.type
_entity.pdbx_description
1 polymer ?
#
loop_
_entity_poly.entity_id
_entity_poly.type
_entity_poly.pdbx_seq_one_letter_code
_entity_poly.pdbx_strand_id
1 'polypeptide(L)' 'MSPLRFATVTGETYDGTAFTVPVAVVSRAPAPPSAAQWLCVRQTTVRPKRYLLAWEPADRARAT' A
#
# COMPACT_ATOMS: atom_id res chain seq x y z
N MET A 1 -6.65 19.15 3.24
CA MET A 1 -6.54 17.70 2.91
C MET A 1 -5.35 17.53 1.98
N SER A 2 -4.33 16.77 2.37
CA SER A 2 -3.24 16.43 1.43
C SER A 2 -3.81 15.61 0.27
N PRO A 3 -3.40 15.85 -0.99
CA PRO A 3 -3.89 15.07 -2.12
C PRO A 3 -3.45 13.61 -1.97
N LEU A 4 -4.42 12.69 -1.99
CA LEU A 4 -4.15 11.26 -1.99
C LEU A 4 -3.51 10.86 -3.32
N ARG A 5 -2.42 10.10 -3.27
CA ARG A 5 -1.82 9.49 -4.45
C ARG A 5 -2.30 8.05 -4.56
N PHE A 6 -2.63 7.59 -5.75
CA PHE A 6 -3.06 6.22 -6.00
C PHE A 6 -1.90 5.39 -6.54
N ALA A 7 -1.88 4.13 -6.17
CA ALA A 7 -0.90 3.15 -6.60
C ALA A 7 -1.55 1.77 -6.64
N THR A 8 -0.83 0.83 -7.23
CA THR A 8 -1.20 -0.58 -7.26
C THR A 8 -0.09 -1.40 -6.61
N VAL A 9 -0.47 -2.33 -5.72
CA VAL A 9 0.44 -3.22 -5.00
C VAL A 9 0.19 -4.66 -5.44
N THR A 10 1.28 -5.39 -5.71
CA THR A 10 1.26 -6.82 -5.95
C THR A 10 1.72 -7.55 -4.68
N GLY A 11 0.91 -8.49 -4.21
CA GLY A 11 1.21 -9.36 -3.08
C GLY A 11 1.02 -10.83 -3.46
N GLU A 12 1.45 -11.73 -2.59
CA GLU A 12 1.24 -13.17 -2.71
C GLU A 12 0.43 -13.66 -1.52
N THR A 13 -0.57 -14.50 -1.76
CA THR A 13 -1.30 -15.20 -0.71
C THR A 13 -0.49 -16.39 -0.19
N TYR A 14 -0.92 -16.98 0.93
CA TYR A 14 -0.22 -18.10 1.57
C TYR A 14 -0.06 -19.34 0.67
N ASP A 15 -0.96 -19.51 -0.31
CA ASP A 15 -0.93 -20.56 -1.33
C ASP A 15 -0.02 -20.21 -2.53
N GLY A 16 0.70 -19.09 -2.50
CA GLY A 16 1.58 -18.62 -3.58
C GLY A 16 0.85 -17.92 -4.73
N THR A 17 -0.46 -17.68 -4.63
CA THR A 17 -1.19 -16.94 -5.67
C THR A 17 -0.84 -15.45 -5.61
N ALA A 18 -0.32 -14.90 -6.71
CA ALA A 18 -0.09 -13.47 -6.83
C ALA A 18 -1.41 -12.71 -7.05
N PHE A 19 -1.65 -11.65 -6.31
CA PHE A 19 -2.81 -10.77 -6.47
C PHE A 19 -2.37 -9.31 -6.55
N THR A 20 -3.20 -8.49 -7.17
CA THR A 20 -2.94 -7.07 -7.38
C THR A 20 -4.11 -6.25 -6.85
N VAL A 21 -3.80 -5.22 -6.06
CA VAL A 21 -4.82 -4.42 -5.38
C VAL A 21 -4.54 -2.92 -5.48
N PRO A 22 -5.55 -2.09 -5.82
CA PRO A 22 -5.40 -0.64 -5.78
C PRO A 22 -5.39 -0.12 -4.34
N VAL A 23 -4.48 0.82 -4.09
CA VAL A 23 -4.28 1.46 -2.80
C VAL A 23 -4.13 2.97 -2.96
N ALA A 24 -4.45 3.71 -1.90
CA ALA A 24 -4.11 5.11 -1.76
C ALA A 24 -2.91 5.26 -0.82
N VAL A 25 -1.83 5.90 -1.28
CA VAL A 25 -0.68 6.26 -0.44
C VAL A 25 -1.06 7.48 0.39
N VAL A 26 -1.04 7.32 1.72
CA VAL A 26 -1.48 8.35 2.67
C VAL A 26 -0.33 9.00 3.41
N SER A 27 0.79 8.30 3.61
CA SER A 27 2.02 8.86 4.19
C SER A 27 3.26 8.01 3.90
N ARG A 28 4.44 8.57 4.16
CA ARG A 28 5.71 7.82 4.20
C ARG A 28 6.06 7.46 5.64
N ALA A 29 6.87 6.43 5.83
CA ALA A 29 7.31 6.04 7.16
C ALA A 29 8.02 7.20 7.86
N PRO A 30 7.73 7.44 9.14
CA PRO A 30 8.39 8.50 9.90
C PRO A 30 9.84 8.10 10.21
N ALA A 31 10.74 8.34 9.25
CA ALA A 31 12.20 8.38 9.40
C ALA A 31 12.89 7.07 9.90
N PRO A 32 14.24 6.96 9.86
CA PRO A 32 14.98 5.68 9.89
C PRO A 32 14.83 4.89 11.21
N PRO A 33 15.02 3.54 11.20
CA PRO A 33 16.04 2.85 10.42
C PRO A 33 15.49 1.67 9.63
N SER A 34 15.31 1.81 8.32
CA SER A 34 15.30 0.65 7.43
C SER A 34 15.62 1.10 6.02
N ALA A 35 16.51 0.37 5.36
CA ALA A 35 16.97 0.62 3.99
C ALA A 35 15.85 0.54 2.93
N ALA A 36 14.64 0.13 3.30
CA ALA A 36 13.45 0.21 2.45
C ALA A 36 12.59 1.42 2.86
N GLN A 37 12.27 2.29 1.91
CA GLN A 37 11.26 3.32 2.13
C GLN A 37 9.91 2.60 2.30
N TRP A 38 9.28 2.69 3.46
CA TRP A 38 7.93 2.15 3.67
C TRP A 38 6.89 3.23 3.45
N LEU A 39 5.76 2.86 2.86
CA LEU A 39 4.62 3.73 2.57
C LEU A 39 3.41 3.25 3.36
N CYS A 40 2.72 4.18 4.03
CA CYS A 40 1.43 3.88 4.62
C CYS A 40 0.41 3.96 3.50
N VAL A 41 -0.28 2.85 3.26
CA VAL A 41 -1.24 2.69 2.19
C VAL A 41 -2.60 2.32 2.75
N ARG A 42 -3.65 2.75 2.06
CA ARG A 42 -5.05 2.46 2.37
C ARG A 42 -5.68 1.69 1.22
N GLN A 43 -6.15 0.48 1.46
CA GLN A 43 -6.86 -0.29 0.44
C GLN A 43 -8.18 0.39 0.05
N THR A 44 -8.45 0.54 -1.25
CA THR A 44 -9.60 1.31 -1.74
C THR A 44 -10.83 0.48 -2.06
N THR A 45 -10.70 -0.84 -2.22
CA THR A 45 -11.73 -1.66 -2.90
C THR A 45 -12.44 -2.69 -2.00
N VAL A 46 -12.21 -2.71 -0.68
CA VAL A 46 -12.91 -3.67 0.19
C VAL A 46 -14.32 -3.19 0.51
N ARG A 47 -15.32 -3.68 -0.24
CA ARG A 47 -16.71 -3.68 0.24
C ARG A 47 -16.93 -4.82 1.24
N PRO A 48 -17.65 -4.61 2.36
CA PRO A 48 -18.15 -3.35 2.89
C PRO A 48 -17.21 -2.75 3.96
N LYS A 49 -16.79 -1.49 3.75
CA LYS A 49 -16.40 -0.45 4.74
C LYS A 49 -15.25 -0.73 5.72
N ARG A 50 -14.37 -1.71 5.48
CA ARG A 50 -13.13 -1.82 6.26
C ARG A 50 -11.96 -1.28 5.44
N TYR A 51 -11.58 -0.04 5.72
CA TYR A 51 -10.30 0.49 5.24
C TYR A 51 -9.20 -0.10 6.11
N LEU A 52 -8.36 -0.93 5.52
CA LEU A 52 -7.14 -1.38 6.15
C LEU A 52 -6.03 -0.39 5.85
N LEU A 53 -5.30 0.01 6.89
CA LEU A 53 -4.04 0.73 6.79
C LEU A 53 -2.91 -0.27 6.96
N ALA A 54 -1.96 -0.25 6.05
CA ALA A 54 -0.78 -1.10 6.09
C ALA A 54 0.46 -0.30 5.71
N TRP A 55 1.61 -0.75 6.21
CA TRP A 55 2.91 -0.30 5.72
C TRP A 55 3.34 -1.27 4.62
N GLU A 56 3.64 -0.76 3.43
CA GLU A 56 4.19 -1.54 2.32
C GLU A 56 5.56 -1.02 1.91
N PRO A 57 6.49 -1.90 1.47
CA PRO A 57 7.71 -1.49 0.80
C PRO A 57 7.40 -0.61 -0.42
N ALA A 58 8.11 0.51 -0.58
CA ALA A 58 7.83 1.49 -1.63
C ALA A 58 7.96 0.91 -3.05
N ASP A 59 8.82 -0.09 -3.25
CA ASP A 59 9.02 -0.79 -4.52
C ASP A 59 7.80 -1.61 -4.95
N ARG A 60 6.95 -2.02 -4.01
CA ARG A 60 5.69 -2.69 -4.32
C ARG A 60 4.60 -1.73 -4.78
N ALA A 61 4.69 -0.46 -4.40
CA ALA A 61 3.70 0.55 -4.77
C ALA A 61 4.05 1.15 -6.14
N ARG A 62 3.39 0.67 -7.20
CA ARG A 62 3.55 1.23 -8.54
C ARG A 62 2.51 2.33 -8.77
N ALA A 63 2.99 3.52 -9.13
CA ALA A 63 2.11 4.62 -9.51
C ALA A 63 1.27 4.21 -10.74
N THR A 64 0.00 4.56 -10.70
CA THR A 64 -0.96 4.41 -11.79
C THR A 64 -1.28 5.76 -12.41
#